data_AF-A0AAX4FUW6-F1
#
_entry.id   AF-A0AAX4FUW6-F1
#
_cell.length_a   1.000
_cell.length_b   1.000
_cell.length_c   1.000
_cell.angle_alpha   90.00
_cell.angle_beta   90.00
_cell.angle_gamma   90.00
#
_symmetry.space_group_name_H-M   'P 1'
#
loop_
_entity.id
_entity.type
_entity.pdbx_description
1 polymer ?
#
loop_
_entity_poly.entity_id
_entity_poly.type
_entity_poly.pdbx_seq_one_letter_code
_entity_poly.pdbx_strand_id
1 'polypeptide(L)'
;MKKTQQKNSKDGGAGRMKWAYVAIAVLIAVAMVGTYLAPILEKKPAAQVGDTAVIDYTIFTEDGRPVITTDQTLLESEYRKGNYDLLLTQRLEMTAGAQVSGENVAVLPVVYPPITGFSGFGLLGFETNAISAGLIGMRQGETKTISFSYGGNDLETNLSREDADGIGLNFTQAAVGDMITLGLTTSPEIPLGGETNSTTALRFGQVIDKTDDSLVIIYRYGSASVTLNGITG
;
A
#
# COMPACT_ATOMS: atom_id res chain seq x y z
N MET A 1 -44.33 -35.02 87.42
CA MET A 1 -44.57 -33.81 86.60
C MET A 1 -43.64 -32.72 87.13
N LYS A 2 -42.81 -31.95 86.41
CA LYS A 2 -42.56 -31.66 84.98
C LYS A 2 -41.05 -31.34 84.83
N LYS A 3 -40.43 -31.78 83.72
CA LYS A 3 -39.12 -31.31 83.22
C LYS A 3 -39.35 -30.25 82.13
N THR A 4 -38.53 -29.19 82.09
CA THR A 4 -38.22 -28.40 80.87
C THR A 4 -37.01 -27.51 81.18
N GLN A 5 -35.80 -27.89 80.74
CA GLN A 5 -35.14 -27.59 79.45
C GLN A 5 -34.47 -26.22 79.39
N GLN A 6 -33.14 -26.24 79.52
CA GLN A 6 -32.20 -25.23 79.02
C GLN A 6 -32.34 -25.11 77.50
N LYS A 7 -32.49 -23.87 76.99
CA LYS A 7 -32.25 -23.54 75.58
C LYS A 7 -30.98 -22.70 75.47
N ASN A 8 -29.91 -23.35 75.05
CA ASN A 8 -28.83 -22.71 74.30
C ASN A 8 -29.34 -22.46 72.87
N SER A 9 -29.13 -21.26 72.34
CA SER A 9 -29.10 -21.05 70.89
C SER A 9 -28.09 -19.96 70.56
N LYS A 10 -26.90 -20.44 70.19
CA LYS A 10 -25.82 -19.70 69.54
C LYS A 10 -25.80 -20.18 68.10
N ASP A 11 -26.34 -19.43 67.15
CA ASP A 11 -25.81 -19.40 65.78
C ASP A 11 -26.51 -18.33 64.92
N GLY A 12 -25.77 -17.30 64.52
CA GLY A 12 -26.22 -16.27 63.58
C GLY A 12 -25.12 -15.78 62.62
N GLY A 13 -23.93 -16.39 62.65
CA GLY A 13 -22.76 -15.90 61.92
C GLY A 13 -22.33 -16.75 60.71
N ALA A 14 -22.67 -18.05 60.70
CA ALA A 14 -22.09 -19.00 59.75
C ALA A 14 -22.64 -18.89 58.30
N GLY A 15 -23.87 -18.40 58.12
CA GLY A 15 -24.48 -18.24 56.79
C GLY A 15 -23.94 -17.05 56.01
N ARG A 16 -23.66 -15.93 56.69
CA ARG A 16 -23.16 -14.68 56.06
C ARG A 16 -21.73 -14.82 55.54
N MET A 17 -20.87 -15.57 56.23
CA MET A 17 -19.50 -15.81 55.77
C MET A 17 -19.45 -16.65 54.49
N LYS A 18 -20.33 -17.65 54.33
CA LYS A 18 -20.37 -18.49 53.12
C LYS A 18 -20.68 -17.68 51.86
N TRP A 19 -21.62 -16.73 51.95
CA TRP A 19 -21.95 -15.84 50.84
C TRP A 19 -20.80 -14.86 50.49
N ALA A 20 -20.03 -14.41 51.49
CA ALA A 20 -18.85 -13.59 51.25
C ALA A 20 -17.74 -14.35 50.50
N TYR A 21 -17.50 -15.63 50.85
CA TYR A 21 -16.55 -16.47 50.13
C TYR A 21 -16.95 -16.73 48.69
N VAL A 22 -18.25 -16.97 48.43
CA VAL A 22 -18.76 -17.14 47.07
C VAL A 22 -18.59 -15.85 46.24
N ALA A 23 -18.86 -14.69 46.82
CA ALA A 23 -18.67 -13.41 46.13
C ALA A 23 -17.19 -13.13 45.79
N ILE A 24 -16.27 -13.42 46.71
CA ILE A 24 -14.83 -13.27 46.48
C ILE A 24 -14.33 -14.27 45.42
N ALA A 25 -14.78 -15.52 45.47
CA ALA A 25 -14.41 -16.54 44.49
C ALA A 25 -14.88 -16.17 43.07
N VAL A 26 -16.09 -15.63 42.93
CA VAL A 26 -16.62 -15.15 41.64
C VAL A 26 -15.83 -13.94 41.13
N LEU A 27 -15.48 -12.99 41.99
CA LEU A 27 -14.65 -11.84 41.61
C LEU A 27 -13.26 -12.25 41.11
N ILE A 28 -12.61 -13.21 41.78
CA ILE A 28 -11.31 -13.73 41.36
C ILE A 28 -11.42 -14.48 40.03
N ALA A 29 -12.47 -15.28 39.84
CA ALA A 29 -12.72 -15.98 38.58
C ALA A 29 -12.95 -15.00 37.41
N VAL A 30 -13.75 -13.94 37.62
CA VAL A 30 -13.98 -12.89 36.61
C VAL A 30 -12.69 -12.10 36.32
N ALA A 31 -11.89 -11.80 37.33
CA ALA A 31 -10.60 -11.13 37.13
C ALA A 31 -9.61 -11.99 36.32
N MET A 32 -9.52 -13.29 36.62
CA MET A 32 -8.69 -14.23 35.87
C MET A 32 -9.15 -14.35 34.41
N VAL A 33 -10.45 -14.47 34.16
CA VAL A 33 -11.02 -14.52 32.79
C VAL A 33 -10.85 -13.18 32.06
N GLY A 34 -10.98 -12.05 32.76
CA GLY A 34 -10.75 -10.72 32.20
C GLY A 34 -9.31 -10.51 31.71
N THR A 35 -8.31 -11.05 32.42
CA THR A 35 -6.91 -11.00 31.98
C THR A 35 -6.62 -11.83 30.71
N TYR A 36 -7.38 -12.90 30.45
CA TYR A 36 -7.24 -13.67 29.20
C TYR A 36 -7.82 -12.95 27.97
N LEU A 37 -8.74 -12.00 28.17
CA LEU A 37 -9.33 -11.19 27.10
C LEU A 37 -8.58 -9.88 26.83
N ALA A 38 -7.66 -9.48 27.72
CA ALA A 38 -6.88 -8.26 27.58
C ALA A 38 -6.06 -8.18 26.26
N PRO A 39 -5.41 -9.26 25.76
CA PRO A 39 -4.66 -9.20 24.51
C PRO A 39 -5.53 -9.02 23.26
N ILE A 40 -6.83 -9.35 23.32
CA ILE A 40 -7.78 -9.19 22.19
C ILE A 40 -8.23 -7.73 22.07
N LEU A 41 -8.04 -6.92 23.12
CA LEU A 41 -8.40 -5.51 23.18
C LEU A 41 -7.20 -4.56 22.99
N GLU A 42 -5.99 -5.10 22.76
CA GLU A 42 -4.85 -4.28 22.34
C GLU A 42 -5.16 -3.69 20.97
N LYS A 43 -5.62 -2.42 20.97
CA LYS A 43 -5.77 -1.63 19.76
C LYS A 43 -4.40 -1.55 19.10
N LYS A 44 -4.25 -2.20 17.95
CA LYS A 44 -3.07 -2.03 17.12
C LYS A 44 -2.84 -0.53 16.89
N PRO A 45 -1.62 -0.03 17.13
CA PRO A 45 -1.34 1.38 16.93
C PRO A 45 -1.65 1.76 15.48
N ALA A 46 -2.20 2.96 15.33
CA ALA A 46 -2.39 3.56 14.01
C ALA A 46 -1.08 4.24 13.60
N ALA A 47 -0.74 4.17 12.32
CA ALA A 47 0.46 4.79 11.78
C ALA A 47 0.46 6.30 12.03
N GLN A 48 1.57 6.83 12.51
CA GLN A 48 1.82 8.24 12.76
C GLN A 48 2.86 8.78 11.77
N VAL A 49 2.95 10.11 11.69
CA VAL A 49 4.00 10.76 10.90
C VAL A 49 5.36 10.36 11.46
N GLY A 50 6.24 9.88 10.58
CA GLY A 50 7.58 9.42 10.94
C GLY A 50 7.70 7.91 11.15
N ASP A 51 6.59 7.18 11.31
CA ASP A 51 6.63 5.72 11.39
C ASP A 51 7.11 5.12 10.06
N THR A 52 7.94 4.10 10.13
CA THR A 52 8.29 3.26 8.99
C THR A 52 7.21 2.21 8.77
N ALA A 53 6.54 2.27 7.63
CA ALA A 53 5.46 1.38 7.25
C ALA A 53 5.92 0.37 6.20
N VAL A 54 5.50 -0.89 6.35
CA VAL A 54 5.66 -1.93 5.32
C VAL A 54 4.30 -2.16 4.68
N ILE A 55 4.21 -2.01 3.35
CA ILE A 55 2.94 -2.04 2.62
C ILE A 55 2.93 -3.04 1.47
N ASP A 56 1.76 -3.64 1.26
CA ASP A 56 1.38 -4.25 0.00
C ASP A 56 0.60 -3.22 -0.81
N TYR A 57 0.72 -3.27 -2.14
CA TYR A 57 0.06 -2.30 -2.97
C TYR A 57 -0.23 -2.81 -4.38
N THR A 58 -1.20 -2.17 -5.02
CA THR A 58 -1.42 -2.24 -6.46
C THR A 58 -1.69 -0.83 -6.98
N ILE A 59 -0.98 -0.42 -8.02
CA ILE A 59 -1.18 0.85 -8.70
C ILE A 59 -2.06 0.64 -9.92
N PHE A 60 -2.99 1.55 -10.12
CA PHE A 60 -3.95 1.53 -11.22
C PHE A 60 -3.81 2.78 -12.08
N THR A 61 -3.94 2.61 -13.39
CA THR A 61 -4.21 3.70 -14.33
C THR A 61 -5.54 4.39 -14.04
N GLU A 62 -5.81 5.52 -14.69
CA GLU A 62 -7.08 6.26 -14.51
C GLU A 62 -8.32 5.46 -14.98
N ASP A 63 -8.17 4.55 -15.95
CA ASP A 63 -9.21 3.61 -16.39
C ASP A 63 -9.33 2.35 -15.50
N GLY A 64 -8.52 2.24 -14.45
CA GLY A 64 -8.59 1.16 -13.46
C GLY A 64 -7.82 -0.10 -13.80
N ARG A 65 -6.95 -0.08 -14.81
CA ARG A 65 -6.05 -1.19 -15.14
C ARG A 65 -4.87 -1.25 -14.16
N PRO A 66 -4.56 -2.41 -13.56
CA PRO A 66 -3.39 -2.53 -12.69
C PRO A 66 -2.10 -2.51 -13.52
N VAL A 67 -1.07 -1.80 -13.04
CA VAL A 67 0.23 -1.65 -13.74
C VAL A 67 1.41 -2.21 -12.96
N ILE A 68 1.36 -2.14 -11.63
CA ILE A 68 2.35 -2.76 -10.75
C ILE A 68 1.67 -3.21 -9.46
N THR A 69 2.03 -4.38 -8.96
CA THR A 69 1.40 -5.01 -7.80
C THR A 69 2.39 -5.81 -6.95
N THR A 70 2.11 -5.94 -5.65
CA THR A 70 2.73 -6.95 -4.79
C THR A 70 1.91 -8.23 -4.69
N ASP A 71 0.69 -8.26 -5.25
CA ASP A 71 -0.21 -9.40 -5.22
C ASP A 71 0.04 -10.36 -6.40
N GLN A 72 0.69 -11.49 -6.09
CA GLN A 72 0.95 -12.55 -7.05
C GLN A 72 -0.33 -13.19 -7.60
N THR A 73 -1.39 -13.27 -6.81
CA THR A 73 -2.67 -13.86 -7.25
C THR A 73 -3.33 -12.96 -8.29
N LEU A 74 -3.28 -11.64 -8.08
CA LEU A 74 -3.75 -10.67 -9.07
C LEU A 74 -2.97 -10.80 -10.37
N LEU A 75 -1.63 -10.82 -10.30
CA LEU A 75 -0.76 -11.02 -11.47
C LEU A 75 -1.15 -12.27 -12.25
N GLU A 76 -1.21 -13.43 -11.60
CA GLU A 76 -1.58 -14.69 -12.25
C GLU A 76 -2.96 -14.62 -12.91
N SER A 77 -3.92 -13.94 -12.26
CA SER A 77 -5.26 -13.79 -12.80
C SER A 77 -5.31 -12.90 -14.05
N GLU A 78 -4.54 -11.82 -14.08
CA GLU A 78 -4.45 -10.90 -15.22
C GLU A 78 -3.73 -11.55 -16.41
N TYR A 79 -2.66 -12.30 -16.13
CA TYR A 79 -1.90 -13.01 -17.17
C TYR A 79 -2.75 -14.09 -17.85
N ARG A 80 -3.62 -14.77 -17.10
CA ARG A 80 -4.59 -15.74 -17.69
C ARG A 80 -5.63 -15.06 -18.57
N LYS A 81 -5.92 -13.77 -18.37
CA LYS A 81 -6.80 -12.97 -19.23
C LYS A 81 -6.06 -12.41 -20.45
N GLY A 82 -4.74 -12.60 -20.55
CA GLY A 82 -3.91 -12.03 -21.61
C GLY A 82 -3.38 -10.63 -21.32
N ASN A 83 -3.54 -10.14 -20.08
CA ASN A 83 -3.04 -8.82 -19.67
C ASN A 83 -1.61 -8.99 -19.13
N TYR A 84 -0.62 -8.83 -20.01
CA TYR A 84 0.80 -9.02 -19.68
C TYR A 84 1.52 -7.73 -19.24
N ASP A 85 0.83 -6.60 -19.23
CA ASP A 85 1.38 -5.27 -18.87
C ASP A 85 1.33 -4.98 -17.36
N LEU A 86 1.24 -6.03 -16.54
CA LEU A 86 1.23 -5.94 -15.08
C LEU A 86 2.55 -6.47 -14.51
N LEU A 87 3.23 -5.63 -13.73
CA LEU A 87 4.48 -5.99 -13.08
C LEU A 87 4.26 -6.45 -11.64
N LEU A 88 5.03 -7.43 -11.20
CA LEU A 88 5.17 -7.85 -9.82
C LEU A 88 6.37 -7.17 -9.18
N THR A 89 6.19 -6.66 -7.98
CA THR A 89 7.23 -6.03 -7.17
C THR A 89 7.21 -6.55 -5.73
N GLN A 90 8.19 -6.15 -4.94
CA GLN A 90 8.28 -6.47 -3.53
C GLN A 90 7.44 -5.48 -2.71
N ARG A 91 7.13 -5.88 -1.48
CA ARG A 91 6.58 -4.97 -0.47
C ARG A 91 7.41 -3.70 -0.37
N LEU A 92 6.74 -2.56 -0.26
CA LEU A 92 7.40 -1.28 -0.12
C LEU A 92 7.54 -0.94 1.36
N GLU A 93 8.75 -0.56 1.76
CA GLU A 93 9.01 0.07 3.05
C GLU A 93 9.13 1.58 2.83
N MET A 94 8.35 2.36 3.57
CA MET A 94 8.37 3.81 3.45
C MET A 94 7.95 4.51 4.74
N THR A 95 8.45 5.73 4.95
CA THR A 95 8.05 6.55 6.08
C THR A 95 6.67 7.17 5.84
N ALA A 96 5.76 7.06 6.82
CA ALA A 96 4.44 7.67 6.78
C ALA A 96 4.54 9.20 6.97
N GLY A 97 3.83 9.94 6.12
CA GLY A 97 3.86 11.42 6.09
C GLY A 97 5.17 12.05 5.58
N ALA A 98 6.09 11.26 5.02
CA ALA A 98 7.27 11.80 4.34
C ALA A 98 6.88 12.61 3.09
N GLN A 99 7.75 13.54 2.73
CA GLN A 99 7.61 14.37 1.53
C GLN A 99 8.91 14.31 0.73
N VAL A 100 8.80 14.00 -0.54
CA VAL A 100 9.87 14.10 -1.55
C VAL A 100 9.51 15.16 -2.59
N SER A 101 10.52 15.70 -3.28
CA SER A 101 10.27 16.61 -4.42
C SER A 101 9.41 15.91 -5.47
N GLY A 102 8.47 16.64 -6.09
CA GLY A 102 7.66 16.11 -7.19
C GLY A 102 8.48 15.68 -8.41
N GLU A 103 9.67 16.25 -8.56
CA GLU A 103 10.65 15.92 -9.62
C GLU A 103 11.43 14.62 -9.34
N ASN A 104 11.33 14.07 -8.12
CA ASN A 104 11.98 12.81 -7.79
C ASN A 104 11.20 11.63 -8.39
N VAL A 105 11.94 10.63 -8.84
CA VAL A 105 11.41 9.34 -9.27
C VAL A 105 11.88 8.29 -8.28
N ALA A 106 10.94 7.69 -7.54
CA ALA A 106 11.21 6.53 -6.71
C ALA A 106 11.24 5.28 -7.59
N VAL A 107 12.31 4.51 -7.51
CA VAL A 107 12.50 3.29 -8.30
C VAL A 107 12.06 2.08 -7.49
N LEU A 108 11.02 1.40 -7.97
CA LEU A 108 10.47 0.17 -7.38
C LEU A 108 11.08 -1.05 -8.08
N PRO A 109 11.73 -1.98 -7.36
CA PRO A 109 12.37 -3.13 -7.99
C PRO A 109 11.31 -4.07 -8.58
N VAL A 110 11.45 -4.42 -9.85
CA VAL A 110 10.55 -5.36 -10.52
C VAL A 110 11.08 -6.78 -10.34
N VAL A 111 10.22 -7.66 -9.83
CA VAL A 111 10.51 -9.07 -9.59
C VAL A 111 10.11 -9.92 -10.80
N TYR A 112 8.98 -9.60 -11.42
CA TYR A 112 8.47 -10.35 -12.57
C TYR A 112 7.54 -9.50 -13.43
N PRO A 113 7.54 -9.66 -14.76
CA PRO A 113 8.56 -10.37 -15.53
C PRO A 113 9.92 -9.64 -15.39
N PRO A 114 11.05 -10.33 -15.60
CA PRO A 114 12.36 -9.66 -15.60
C PRO A 114 12.37 -8.56 -16.66
N ILE A 115 12.70 -7.33 -16.25
CA ILE A 115 12.85 -6.19 -17.15
C ILE A 115 14.33 -5.99 -17.50
N THR A 116 14.60 -5.56 -18.73
CA THR A 116 15.93 -5.21 -19.20
C THR A 116 15.96 -3.74 -19.64
N GLY A 117 17.10 -3.08 -19.48
CA GLY A 117 17.26 -1.67 -19.88
C GLY A 117 16.70 -0.63 -18.90
N PHE A 118 16.06 -1.05 -17.81
CA PHE A 118 15.53 -0.17 -16.76
C PHE A 118 16.00 -0.60 -15.37
N SER A 119 16.13 0.36 -14.44
CA SER A 119 16.49 0.10 -13.04
C SER A 119 15.36 -0.49 -12.20
N GLY A 120 14.12 -0.35 -12.66
CA GLY A 120 12.91 -0.69 -11.93
C GLY A 120 11.73 0.10 -12.48
N PHE A 121 10.59 0.06 -11.80
CA PHE A 121 9.41 0.86 -12.14
C PHE A 121 9.47 2.22 -11.44
N GLY A 122 9.24 3.30 -12.19
CA GLY A 122 9.30 4.68 -11.72
C GLY A 122 7.98 5.19 -11.18
N LEU A 123 7.94 5.45 -9.88
CA LEU A 123 6.88 6.17 -9.20
C LEU A 123 7.27 7.64 -9.03
N LEU A 124 6.39 8.56 -9.42
CA LEU A 124 6.68 9.98 -9.35
C LEU A 124 6.56 10.49 -7.91
N GLY A 125 7.23 11.61 -7.61
CA GLY A 125 7.31 12.13 -6.24
C GLY A 125 5.94 12.44 -5.64
N PHE A 126 5.02 12.99 -6.42
CA PHE A 126 3.65 13.26 -5.96
C PHE A 126 2.85 11.97 -5.69
N GLU A 127 3.08 10.89 -6.44
CA GLU A 127 2.47 9.57 -6.18
C GLU A 127 3.01 8.99 -4.88
N THR A 128 4.33 9.05 -4.70
CA THR A 128 5.02 8.62 -3.48
C THR A 128 4.52 9.38 -2.26
N ASN A 129 4.36 10.69 -2.37
CA ASN A 129 3.84 11.56 -1.30
C ASN A 129 2.38 11.25 -0.98
N ALA A 130 1.56 11.01 -2.01
CA ALA A 130 0.15 10.65 -1.82
C ALA A 130 0.02 9.32 -1.06
N ILE A 131 0.81 8.30 -1.44
CA ILE A 131 0.85 7.04 -0.70
C ILE A 131 1.28 7.28 0.74
N SER A 132 2.43 7.94 0.95
CA SER A 132 2.98 8.23 2.28
C SER A 132 1.99 8.95 3.20
N ALA A 133 1.30 9.98 2.70
CA ALA A 133 0.29 10.71 3.46
C ALA A 133 -0.96 9.86 3.73
N GLY A 134 -1.34 9.01 2.78
CA GLY A 134 -2.49 8.12 2.91
C GLY A 134 -2.34 7.06 4.00
N LEU A 135 -1.11 6.72 4.39
CA LEU A 135 -0.79 5.79 5.48
C LEU A 135 -1.15 6.32 6.87
N ILE A 136 -1.15 7.64 7.07
CA ILE A 136 -1.38 8.25 8.38
C ILE A 136 -2.77 7.83 8.88
N GLY A 137 -2.81 7.28 10.09
CA GLY A 137 -4.03 6.80 10.73
C GLY A 137 -4.46 5.38 10.34
N MET A 138 -3.84 4.76 9.34
CA MET A 138 -4.10 3.35 9.00
C MET A 138 -3.63 2.44 10.13
N ARG A 139 -4.37 1.34 10.36
CA ARG A 139 -3.94 0.26 11.26
C ARG A 139 -3.43 -0.94 10.49
N GLN A 140 -2.58 -1.74 11.13
CA GLN A 140 -2.10 -2.98 10.53
C GLN A 140 -3.27 -3.89 10.10
N GLY A 141 -3.25 -4.33 8.84
CA GLY A 141 -4.28 -5.12 8.18
C GLY A 141 -5.36 -4.28 7.47
N GLU A 142 -5.32 -2.96 7.61
CA GLU A 142 -6.23 -2.06 6.90
C GLU A 142 -5.78 -1.86 5.45
N THR A 143 -6.76 -1.86 4.54
CA THR A 143 -6.57 -1.53 3.13
C THR A 143 -7.28 -0.24 2.80
N LYS A 144 -6.62 0.65 2.06
CA LYS A 144 -7.14 1.95 1.66
C LYS A 144 -6.82 2.22 0.20
N THR A 145 -7.79 2.78 -0.52
CA THR A 145 -7.56 3.35 -1.85
C THR A 145 -7.10 4.79 -1.70
N ILE A 146 -5.96 5.10 -2.31
CA ILE A 146 -5.32 6.40 -2.30
C ILE A 146 -5.37 6.94 -3.73
N SER A 147 -6.14 7.99 -3.97
CA SER A 147 -6.21 8.64 -5.28
C SER A 147 -4.99 9.52 -5.51
N PHE A 148 -4.52 9.56 -6.74
CA PHE A 148 -3.47 10.49 -7.16
C PHE A 148 -4.08 11.74 -7.77
N SER A 149 -3.48 12.89 -7.46
CA SER A 149 -3.88 14.17 -8.00
C SER A 149 -2.65 14.86 -8.57
N TYR A 150 -2.74 15.22 -9.84
CA TYR A 150 -1.68 15.84 -10.62
C TYR A 150 -1.90 17.35 -10.77
N GLY A 151 -2.92 17.90 -10.09
CA GLY A 151 -3.34 19.28 -10.27
C GLY A 151 -3.75 19.54 -11.72
N GLY A 152 -3.12 20.53 -12.36
CA GLY A 152 -3.30 20.85 -13.78
C GLY A 152 -2.23 20.28 -14.71
N ASN A 153 -1.40 19.35 -14.24
CA ASN A 153 -0.43 18.67 -15.10
C ASN A 153 -1.05 17.39 -15.66
N ASP A 154 -1.26 17.37 -16.97
CA ASP A 154 -1.86 16.22 -17.64
C ASP A 154 -0.87 15.07 -17.87
N LEU A 155 0.43 15.30 -17.64
CA LEU A 155 1.49 14.32 -17.90
C LEU A 155 1.25 13.58 -19.22
N GLU A 156 1.00 14.40 -20.23
CA GLU A 156 0.87 13.99 -21.61
C GLU A 156 2.16 14.32 -22.34
N THR A 157 2.55 13.44 -23.26
CA THR A 157 3.59 13.75 -24.24
C THR A 157 3.01 13.55 -25.63
N ASN A 158 3.31 14.49 -26.51
CA ASN A 158 2.96 14.40 -27.92
C ASN A 158 4.23 14.00 -28.67
N LEU A 159 4.20 12.83 -29.30
CA LEU A 159 5.30 12.32 -30.11
C LEU A 159 4.96 12.44 -31.59
N SER A 160 5.88 13.01 -32.37
CA SER A 160 5.86 12.85 -33.81
C SER A 160 6.10 11.39 -34.20
N ARG A 161 5.83 11.04 -35.45
CA ARG A 161 6.20 9.73 -35.99
C ARG A 161 7.69 9.45 -35.82
N GLU A 162 8.53 10.44 -36.14
CA GLU A 162 9.98 10.34 -36.03
C GLU A 162 10.42 10.12 -34.57
N ASP A 163 9.81 10.82 -33.61
CA ASP A 163 10.15 10.67 -32.20
C ASP A 163 9.69 9.31 -31.65
N ALA A 164 8.51 8.84 -32.06
CA ALA A 164 7.99 7.53 -31.67
C ALA A 164 8.91 6.40 -32.16
N ASP A 165 9.29 6.43 -33.44
CA ASP A 165 10.23 5.45 -34.00
C ASP A 165 11.62 5.59 -33.34
N GLY A 166 12.04 6.81 -33.01
CA GLY A 166 13.30 7.13 -32.33
C GLY A 166 13.41 6.52 -30.92
N ILE A 167 12.30 6.32 -30.22
CA ILE A 167 12.25 5.63 -28.92
C ILE A 167 11.86 4.15 -29.03
N GLY A 168 11.82 3.61 -30.25
CA GLY A 168 11.52 2.21 -30.52
C GLY A 168 10.03 1.85 -30.45
N LEU A 169 9.13 2.83 -30.43
CA LEU A 169 7.70 2.60 -30.60
C LEU A 169 7.40 2.39 -32.09
N ASN A 170 6.61 1.38 -32.42
CA ASN A 170 6.15 1.19 -33.79
C ASN A 170 4.94 2.10 -34.04
N PHE A 171 5.18 3.30 -34.59
CA PHE A 171 4.12 4.29 -34.82
C PHE A 171 2.96 3.71 -35.65
N THR A 172 3.26 2.89 -36.65
CA THR A 172 2.25 2.33 -37.55
C THR A 172 1.32 1.37 -36.82
N GLN A 173 1.86 0.54 -35.93
CA GLN A 173 1.11 -0.48 -35.20
C GLN A 173 0.44 0.03 -33.93
N ALA A 174 0.97 1.10 -33.31
CA ALA A 174 0.38 1.69 -32.11
C ALA A 174 -1.07 2.11 -32.34
N ALA A 175 -1.95 1.76 -31.41
CA ALA A 175 -3.36 2.11 -31.40
C ALA A 175 -3.75 2.83 -30.10
N VAL A 176 -4.84 3.60 -30.15
CA VAL A 176 -5.41 4.21 -28.94
C VAL A 176 -5.81 3.11 -27.96
N GLY A 177 -5.39 3.26 -26.71
CA GLY A 177 -5.55 2.29 -25.63
C GLY A 177 -4.33 1.39 -25.40
N ASP A 178 -3.36 1.37 -26.33
CA ASP A 178 -2.14 0.57 -26.17
C ASP A 178 -1.29 1.09 -25.01
N MET A 179 -0.78 0.13 -24.22
CA MET A 179 0.20 0.40 -23.18
C MET A 179 1.59 0.44 -23.78
N ILE A 180 2.37 1.43 -23.40
CA ILE A 180 3.70 1.68 -23.93
C ILE A 180 4.69 1.98 -22.83
N THR A 181 5.90 1.49 -23.03
CA THR A 181 7.00 1.63 -22.09
C THR A 181 7.71 2.96 -22.31
N LEU A 182 7.75 3.77 -21.26
CA LEU A 182 8.45 5.05 -21.21
C LEU A 182 9.61 4.96 -20.24
N GLY A 183 10.66 5.72 -20.55
CA GLY A 183 11.81 5.87 -19.69
C GLY A 183 11.77 7.19 -18.91
N LEU A 184 11.66 7.11 -17.59
CA LEU A 184 11.84 8.27 -16.72
C LEU A 184 13.30 8.40 -16.31
N THR A 185 13.92 9.53 -16.64
CA THR A 185 15.22 9.88 -16.09
C THR A 185 15.02 10.41 -14.68
N THR A 186 15.69 9.81 -13.70
CA THR A 186 15.97 10.49 -12.43
C THR A 186 16.81 11.72 -12.80
N SER A 187 16.36 12.93 -12.41
CA SER A 187 16.96 14.26 -12.65
C SER A 187 18.40 14.29 -13.21
N PRO A 188 18.73 15.12 -14.20
CA PRO A 188 20.01 15.05 -14.91
C PRO A 188 21.17 15.38 -13.98
N GLU A 189 21.79 14.37 -13.38
CA GLU A 189 23.19 14.47 -13.04
C GLU A 189 23.92 14.67 -14.37
N ILE A 190 24.34 15.91 -14.64
CA ILE A 190 25.36 16.17 -15.65
C ILE A 190 26.49 15.22 -15.29
N PRO A 191 26.83 14.23 -16.14
CA PRO A 191 27.87 13.27 -15.80
C PRO A 191 29.17 14.05 -15.65
N LEU A 192 29.64 14.23 -14.42
CA LEU A 192 30.96 14.78 -14.14
C LEU A 192 31.99 13.68 -14.45
N GLY A 193 32.17 13.42 -15.74
CA GLY A 193 33.15 12.46 -16.27
C GLY A 193 32.54 11.18 -16.82
N GLY A 194 32.18 11.18 -18.10
CA GLY A 194 32.11 9.97 -18.94
C GLY A 194 31.16 8.84 -18.53
N GLU A 195 30.35 9.01 -17.49
CA GLU A 195 29.36 8.01 -17.09
C GLU A 195 28.15 8.05 -18.03
N THR A 196 28.01 7.02 -18.87
CA THR A 196 26.89 6.87 -19.81
C THR A 196 25.67 6.19 -19.18
N ASN A 197 25.66 5.96 -17.87
CA ASN A 197 24.70 5.08 -17.22
C ASN A 197 23.71 5.87 -16.35
N SER A 198 22.96 6.80 -16.95
CA SER A 198 21.70 7.23 -16.33
C SER A 198 20.75 6.03 -16.40
N THR A 199 20.50 5.39 -15.26
CA THR A 199 19.64 4.20 -15.22
C THR A 199 18.18 4.62 -15.13
N THR A 200 17.58 4.76 -16.30
CA THR A 200 16.18 5.10 -16.50
C THR A 200 15.23 4.17 -15.75
N ALA A 201 14.20 4.72 -15.12
CA ALA A 201 13.13 3.95 -14.52
C ALA A 201 12.00 3.72 -15.54
N LEU A 202 11.48 2.50 -15.60
CA LEU A 202 10.36 2.11 -16.43
C LEU A 202 9.07 2.77 -15.94
N ARG A 203 8.32 3.38 -16.84
CA ARG A 203 6.95 3.80 -16.57
C ARG A 203 6.06 3.38 -17.72
N PHE A 204 4.82 2.99 -17.43
CA PHE A 204 3.86 2.76 -18.50
C PHE A 204 3.08 4.04 -18.79
N GLY A 205 2.97 4.35 -20.08
CA GLY A 205 2.00 5.28 -20.62
C GLY A 205 0.92 4.54 -21.42
N GLN A 206 -0.16 5.24 -21.73
CA GLN A 206 -1.21 4.78 -22.60
C GLN A 206 -1.37 5.76 -23.77
N VAL A 207 -1.50 5.24 -24.98
CA VAL A 207 -1.85 6.07 -26.14
C VAL A 207 -3.31 6.51 -25.99
N ILE A 208 -3.55 7.82 -25.89
CA ILE A 208 -4.90 8.39 -25.76
C ILE A 208 -5.42 9.00 -27.05
N ASP A 209 -4.51 9.38 -27.96
CA ASP A 209 -4.88 9.89 -29.27
C ASP A 209 -3.82 9.54 -30.32
N LYS A 210 -4.26 9.39 -31.57
CA LYS A 210 -3.40 9.09 -32.72
C LYS A 210 -3.92 9.82 -33.95
N THR A 211 -3.04 10.58 -34.59
CA THR A 211 -3.25 11.15 -35.92
C THR A 211 -2.35 10.46 -36.94
N ASP A 212 -2.39 10.92 -38.20
CA ASP A 212 -1.48 10.42 -39.23
C ASP A 212 -0.01 10.70 -38.88
N ASP A 213 0.28 11.76 -38.14
CA ASP A 213 1.67 12.23 -37.90
C ASP A 213 2.05 12.30 -36.42
N SER A 214 1.13 12.04 -35.50
CA SER A 214 1.38 12.17 -34.06
C SER A 214 0.69 11.10 -33.19
N LEU A 215 1.29 10.83 -32.04
CA LEU A 215 0.73 10.04 -30.94
C LEU A 215 0.70 10.88 -29.67
N VAL A 216 -0.43 10.88 -28.98
CA VAL A 216 -0.54 11.48 -27.64
C VAL A 216 -0.56 10.36 -26.61
N ILE A 217 0.33 10.48 -25.63
CA ILE A 217 0.56 9.47 -24.62
C ILE A 217 0.35 10.10 -23.26
N ILE A 218 -0.59 9.56 -22.49
CA ILE A 218 -0.76 9.91 -21.08
C ILE A 218 0.02 8.91 -20.22
N TYR A 219 0.70 9.38 -19.18
CA TYR A 219 1.38 8.49 -18.24
C TYR A 219 0.97 8.78 -16.80
N ARG A 220 -0.32 9.06 -16.57
CA ARG A 220 -0.93 9.25 -15.26
C ARG A 220 -1.50 7.96 -14.70
N TYR A 221 -1.48 7.85 -13.39
CA TYR A 221 -2.12 6.77 -12.64
C TYR A 221 -3.27 7.33 -11.81
N GLY A 222 -4.38 6.60 -11.71
CA GLY A 222 -5.55 7.10 -10.99
C GLY A 222 -5.46 6.92 -9.48
N SER A 223 -4.92 5.77 -9.05
CA SER A 223 -4.89 5.42 -7.63
C SER A 223 -3.93 4.30 -7.28
N ALA A 224 -3.69 4.12 -5.98
CA ALA A 224 -3.13 2.90 -5.41
C ALA A 224 -4.09 2.29 -4.38
N SER A 225 -4.29 0.97 -4.45
CA SER A 225 -4.83 0.20 -3.32
C SER A 225 -3.67 -0.22 -2.44
N VAL A 226 -3.68 0.19 -1.18
CA VAL A 226 -2.56 0.01 -0.25
C VAL A 226 -3.03 -0.69 1.01
N THR A 227 -2.33 -1.76 1.39
CA THR A 227 -2.57 -2.51 2.62
C THR A 227 -1.39 -2.34 3.57
N LEU A 228 -1.66 -1.90 4.80
CA LEU A 228 -0.62 -1.72 5.81
C LEU A 228 -0.30 -3.05 6.50
N ASN A 229 0.90 -3.60 6.28
CA ASN A 229 1.30 -4.90 6.86
C ASN A 229 2.02 -4.77 8.20
N GLY A 230 2.66 -3.64 8.47
CA GLY A 230 3.39 -3.41 9.70
C GLY A 230 3.84 -1.96 9.83
N ILE A 231 4.07 -1.55 11.07
CA ILE A 231 4.67 -0.25 11.41
C ILE A 231 5.77 -0.46 12.43
N THR A 232 6.85 0.29 12.26
CA THR A 232 7.98 0.38 13.18
C THR A 232 8.22 1.88 13.44
N GLY A 233 8.22 2.29 14.70
CA GLY A 233 8.48 3.67 15.13
C GLY A 233 9.74 3.79 15.98
#